data_AF-A0A9C7PNS5-F1
#
_entry.id   AF-A0A9C7PNS5-F1
#
_cell.length_a   1.000
_cell.length_b   1.000
_cell.length_c   1.000
_cell.angle_alpha   90.00
_cell.angle_beta   90.00
_cell.angle_gamma   90.00
#
_symmetry.space_group_name_H-M   'P 1'
#
loop_
_entity.id
_entity.type
_entity.pdbx_description
1 polymer ?
#
loop_
_entity_poly.entity_id
_entity_poly.type
_entity_poly.pdbx_seq_one_letter_code
_entity_poly.pdbx_strand_id
1 'polypeptide(L)' 'MCSDKLRVHIKNNHASPETFPPTKEGEAVFTITEARFQAACDKYPDVARQIEVFIDWDLDRFSESMHRRCPF' A
#
# COMPACT_ATOMS: atom_id res chain seq x y z
N MET A 1 -19.92 5.73 9.57
CA MET A 1 -19.12 4.98 10.55
C MET A 1 -17.72 4.86 10.02
N CYS A 2 -16.72 5.31 10.77
CA CYS A 2 -15.34 4.98 10.43
C CYS A 2 -15.02 3.56 10.86
N SER A 3 -14.23 2.87 10.05
CA SER A 3 -13.72 1.54 10.31
C SER A 3 -12.82 1.58 11.55
N ASP A 4 -13.00 0.65 12.50
CA ASP A 4 -12.07 0.47 13.63
C ASP A 4 -10.72 -0.14 13.20
N LYS A 5 -10.60 -0.50 11.91
CA LYS A 5 -9.38 -1.09 11.35
C LYS A 5 -8.31 -0.03 11.14
N LEU A 6 -7.06 -0.44 11.38
CA LEU A 6 -5.89 0.37 11.03
C LEU A 6 -5.82 0.51 9.50
N ARG A 7 -5.80 1.75 9.01
CA ARG A 7 -5.71 2.03 7.58
C ARG A 7 -4.24 2.09 7.17
N VAL A 8 -3.86 1.31 6.17
CA VAL A 8 -2.49 1.23 5.65
C VAL A 8 -2.50 1.63 4.18
N HIS A 9 -1.72 2.65 3.83
CA HIS A 9 -1.49 3.01 2.44
C HIS A 9 -0.11 2.48 2.03
N ILE A 10 -0.07 1.57 1.06
CA ILE A 10 1.15 1.06 0.45
C ILE A 10 1.39 1.82 -0.85
N LYS A 11 2.53 2.52 -0.91
CA LYS A 11 2.92 3.36 -2.04
C LYS A 11 4.07 2.72 -2.81
N ASN A 12 3.76 2.09 -3.94
CA ASN A 12 4.76 1.57 -4.87
C ASN A 12 5.38 2.73 -5.67
N ASN A 13 6.66 2.64 -5.99
CA ASN A 13 7.34 3.62 -6.82
C ASN A 13 7.62 3.04 -8.20
N HIS A 14 7.51 3.86 -9.25
CA HIS A 14 8.14 3.53 -10.51
C HIS A 14 9.66 3.71 -10.44
N ALA A 15 10.39 2.86 -11.17
CA ALA A 15 11.83 2.97 -11.29
C ALA A 15 12.23 4.25 -12.01
N SER A 16 13.07 5.03 -11.34
CA SER A 16 13.71 6.22 -11.85
C SER A 16 15.05 6.43 -11.14
N PRO A 17 15.98 7.22 -11.70
CA PRO A 17 17.24 7.53 -11.03
C PRO A 17 17.10 8.18 -9.65
N GLU A 18 15.94 8.80 -9.37
CA GLU A 18 15.66 9.52 -8.11
C GLU A 18 14.80 8.70 -7.14
N THR A 19 14.36 7.50 -7.52
CA THR A 19 13.49 6.65 -6.70
C THR A 19 14.20 5.36 -6.31
N PHE A 20 13.78 4.78 -5.18
CA PHE A 20 14.06 3.38 -4.88
C PHE A 20 12.80 2.56 -5.16
N PRO A 21 12.90 1.45 -5.93
CA PRO A 21 14.10 0.96 -6.61
C PRO A 21 14.45 1.78 -7.88
N PRO A 22 15.76 1.93 -8.25
CA PRO A 22 16.15 2.78 -9.37
C PRO A 22 16.10 2.09 -10.74
N THR A 23 15.88 0.77 -10.79
CA THR A 23 15.85 -0.04 -12.02
C THR A 23 14.51 -0.77 -12.18
N LYS A 24 14.14 -1.11 -13.42
CA LYS A 24 12.91 -1.82 -13.74
C LYS A 24 12.88 -3.24 -13.16
N GLU A 25 14.03 -3.89 -13.08
CA GLU A 25 14.17 -5.18 -12.42
C GLU A 25 13.93 -5.04 -10.91
N GLY A 26 14.44 -3.97 -10.30
CA GLY A 26 14.18 -3.65 -8.90
C GLY A 26 12.70 -3.35 -8.66
N GLU A 27 12.06 -2.56 -9.53
CA GLU A 27 10.61 -2.28 -9.47
C GLU A 27 9.81 -3.58 -9.36
N ALA A 28 10.03 -4.52 -10.28
CA ALA A 28 9.33 -5.81 -10.24
C ALA A 28 9.57 -6.64 -8.94
N VAL A 29 10.74 -6.50 -8.32
CA VAL A 29 11.06 -7.18 -7.06
C VAL A 29 10.37 -6.50 -5.87
N PHE A 30 10.45 -5.17 -5.78
CA PHE A 30 10.00 -4.41 -4.61
C PHE A 30 8.53 -3.97 -4.67
N THR A 31 7.87 -4.02 -5.82
CA THR A 31 6.45 -3.72 -5.94
C THR A 31 5.62 -4.71 -5.12
N ILE A 32 4.79 -4.17 -4.24
CA ILE A 32 3.71 -4.91 -3.60
C ILE A 32 2.55 -5.00 -4.58
N THR A 33 2.22 -6.21 -5.02
CA THR A 33 1.05 -6.47 -5.86
C THR A 33 -0.10 -6.98 -5.01
N GLU A 34 -1.33 -6.83 -5.51
CA GLU A 34 -2.53 -7.38 -4.87
C GLU A 34 -2.37 -8.88 -4.58
N ALA A 35 -1.84 -9.65 -5.52
CA ALA A 35 -1.63 -11.09 -5.36
C ALA A 35 -0.63 -11.43 -4.25
N ARG A 36 0.48 -10.68 -4.15
CA ARG A 36 1.46 -10.87 -3.06
C ARG A 36 0.87 -10.48 -1.71
N PHE A 37 0.08 -9.41 -1.68
CA PHE A 37 -0.59 -8.95 -0.48
C PHE A 37 -1.63 -9.98 -0.01
N GLN A 38 -2.48 -10.47 -0.90
CA GLN A 38 -3.49 -11.49 -0.58
C GLN A 38 -2.83 -12.77 -0.04
N ALA A 39 -1.75 -13.25 -0.66
CA ALA A 39 -1.00 -14.40 -0.17
C ALA A 39 -0.46 -14.20 1.26
N ALA A 40 -0.08 -12.96 1.62
CA ALA A 40 0.29 -12.62 2.98
C ALA A 40 -0.93 -12.59 3.92
N CYS A 41 -2.07 -12.05 3.48
CA CYS A 41 -3.32 -12.06 4.25
C CYS A 41 -3.78 -13.49 4.57
N ASP A 42 -3.70 -14.40 3.61
CA ASP A 42 -4.07 -15.81 3.79
C ASP A 42 -3.17 -16.50 4.83
N LYS A 43 -1.88 -16.12 4.86
CA LYS A 43 -0.90 -16.64 5.82
C LYS A 43 -1.07 -16.03 7.22
N TYR A 44 -1.56 -14.79 7.32
CA TYR A 44 -1.70 -14.04 8.56
C TYR A 44 -3.11 -13.44 8.74
N PRO A 45 -4.15 -14.28 8.84
CA PRO A 45 -5.54 -13.82 8.82
C PRO A 45 -5.90 -12.93 10.01
N ASP A 46 -5.27 -13.12 11.17
CA ASP A 46 -5.54 -12.32 12.37
C ASP A 46 -5.08 -10.86 12.20
N VAL A 47 -3.96 -10.64 11.51
CA VAL A 47 -3.48 -9.30 11.16
C VAL A 47 -4.34 -8.71 10.04
N ALA A 48 -4.66 -9.51 9.01
CA ALA A 48 -5.46 -9.07 7.88
C ALA A 48 -6.85 -8.54 8.29
N ARG A 49 -7.48 -9.14 9.32
CA ARG A 49 -8.79 -8.66 9.84
C ARG A 49 -8.71 -7.28 10.47
N GLN A 50 -7.55 -6.87 10.99
CA GLN A 50 -7.36 -5.63 11.73
C GLN A 50 -7.00 -4.44 10.84
N ILE A 51 -6.72 -4.67 9.56
CA ILE A 51 -6.24 -3.63 8.65
C ILE A 51 -7.19 -3.42 7.45
N GLU A 52 -7.20 -2.20 6.95
CA GLU A 52 -7.77 -1.81 5.66
C GLU A 52 -6.63 -1.27 4.81
N VAL A 53 -6.39 -1.85 3.64
CA VAL A 53 -5.22 -1.51 2.82
C VAL A 53 -5.64 -0.87 1.51
N PHE A 54 -4.90 0.16 1.11
CA PHE A 54 -4.95 0.76 -0.21
C PHE A 54 -3.55 0.68 -0.83
N ILE A 55 -3.43 0.05 -2.00
CA ILE A 55 -2.17 -0.07 -2.73
C ILE A 55 -2.24 0.88 -3.92
N ASP A 56 -1.26 1.78 -4.03
CA ASP A 56 -1.22 2.81 -5.06
C ASP A 56 0.20 2.98 -5.63
N TRP A 57 0.30 3.83 -6.66
CA TRP A 57 1.54 4.21 -7.31
C TRP A 57 1.91 5.68 -7.03
N ASP A 58 3.22 5.92 -6.88
CA ASP A 58 3.86 7.24 -6.72
C ASP A 58 3.08 8.19 -5.78
N LEU A 59 2.69 9.38 -6.23
CA LEU A 59 1.94 10.34 -5.40
C LEU A 59 0.49 10.49 -5.86
N ASP A 60 0.02 9.62 -6.74
CA ASP A 60 -1.21 9.78 -7.52
C ASP A 60 -2.43 10.05 -6.62
N ARG A 61 -2.55 9.35 -5.49
CA ARG A 61 -3.62 9.59 -4.51
C ARG A 61 -3.11 9.75 -3.09
N PHE A 62 -1.86 10.18 -2.93
CA PHE A 62 -1.27 10.37 -1.61
C PHE A 62 -2.09 11.39 -0.79
N SER A 63 -2.32 12.58 -1.36
CA SER A 63 -3.06 13.66 -0.69
C SER A 63 -4.49 13.25 -0.33
N GLU A 64 -5.20 12.57 -1.24
CA GLU A 64 -6.57 12.08 -1.00
C GLU A 64 -6.61 11.03 0.10
N SER A 65 -5.66 10.09 0.09
CA SER A 65 -5.55 9.05 1.11
C SER A 65 -5.27 9.63 2.49
N MET A 66 -4.46 10.69 2.56
CA MET A 66 -4.16 11.40 3.81
C MET A 66 -5.33 12.28 4.29
N HIS A 67 -6.16 12.79 3.38
CA HIS A 67 -7.33 13.62 3.70
C HIS A 67 -8.54 12.81 4.18
N ARG A 68 -8.64 11.52 3.84
CA ARG A 68 -9.72 10.61 4.27
C ARG A 68 -9.63 10.23 5.76
N ARG A 69 -9.32 11.17 6.65
CA ARG A 69 -9.44 10.99 8.09
C ARG A 69 -10.91 11.13 8.50
N CYS A 70 -11.32 10.36 9.50
CA CYS A 70 -12.57 10.65 10.19
C CYS A 70 -12.47 12.06 10.77
N PRO A 71 -13.45 12.97 10.55
CA PRO A 71 -13.48 14.23 11.29
C PRO A 71 -13.59 13.92 12.79
N PHE A 72 -12.76 14.61 13.60
CA PHE A 72 -12.80 14.54 15.05
C PHE A 72 -14.15 15.03 15.61
#